data_AF-A0A6A4YWH5-F1
#
_entry.id   AF-A0A6A4YWH5-F1
#
_cell.length_a   1.000
_cell.length_b   1.000
_cell.length_c   1.000
_cell.angle_alpha   90.00
_cell.angle_beta   90.00
_cell.angle_gamma   90.00
#
_symmetry.space_group_name_H-M   'P 1'
#
loop_
_entity.id
_entity.type
_entity.pdbx_description
1 polymer ?
#
loop_
_entity_poly.entity_id
_entity_poly.type
_entity_poly.pdbx_seq_one_letter_code
_entity_poly.pdbx_strand_id
1 'polypeptide(L)'
;MLPLHFCPVLFKLLLGIPVTLDDVESLDKTIYSSLRYVIDNDNAEDLCLTFSATEREGTSVVEVDLIEHGRDIAVTDANKHKYVELMTRWLLFDRVHVQLKEMILGLYEIVPPELLIPFDHKEV
;
A
#
# COMPACT_ATOMS: atom_id res chain seq x y z
N MET A 1 12.18 1.38 -26.37
CA MET A 1 12.52 1.63 -24.96
C MET A 1 11.61 2.76 -24.48
N LEU A 2 10.63 2.47 -23.62
CA LEU A 2 9.84 3.50 -22.95
C LEU A 2 10.75 4.19 -21.91
N PRO A 3 10.93 5.51 -21.93
CA PRO A 3 11.77 6.23 -20.96
C PRO A 3 11.00 6.45 -19.64
N LEU A 4 10.31 5.42 -19.16
CA LEU A 4 9.46 5.47 -17.98
C LEU A 4 9.76 4.25 -17.11
N HIS A 5 10.37 4.49 -15.95
CA HIS A 5 10.67 3.45 -14.96
C HIS A 5 9.54 3.42 -13.93
N PHE A 6 8.75 2.35 -13.96
CA PHE A 6 7.73 2.13 -12.94
C PHE A 6 8.34 1.53 -11.67
N CYS A 7 7.67 1.76 -10.54
CA CYS A 7 8.01 1.10 -9.28
C CYS A 7 7.73 -0.41 -9.41
N PRO A 8 8.60 -1.31 -8.91
CA PRO A 8 8.37 -2.76 -8.90
C PRO A 8 7.04 -3.19 -8.27
N VAL A 9 6.54 -2.41 -7.30
CA VAL A 9 5.23 -2.63 -6.66
C VAL A 9 4.11 -2.59 -7.69
N LEU A 10 4.20 -1.73 -8.71
CA LEU A 10 3.22 -1.67 -9.78
C LEU A 10 3.08 -3.02 -10.49
N PHE A 11 4.20 -3.65 -10.84
CA PHE A 11 4.19 -4.94 -11.51
C PHE A 11 3.70 -6.07 -10.61
N LYS A 12 4.02 -6.02 -9.31
CA LYS A 12 3.41 -6.94 -8.33
C LYS A 12 1.88 -6.82 -8.33
N LEU A 13 1.36 -5.60 -8.32
CA LEU A 13 -0.08 -5.35 -8.34
C LEU A 13 -0.74 -5.81 -9.66
N LEU A 14 -0.09 -5.54 -10.81
CA LEU A 14 -0.55 -6.02 -12.12
C LEU A 14 -0.65 -7.55 -12.20
N LEU A 15 0.30 -8.25 -11.57
CA LEU A 15 0.38 -9.72 -11.57
C LEU A 15 -0.38 -10.37 -10.41
N GLY A 16 -1.06 -9.59 -9.56
CA GLY A 16 -1.77 -10.10 -8.39
C GLY A 16 -0.86 -10.68 -7.30
N ILE A 17 0.42 -10.29 -7.29
CA ILE A 17 1.39 -10.72 -6.28
C ILE A 17 1.15 -9.89 -4.99
N PRO A 18 1.04 -10.53 -3.82
CA PRO A 18 0.89 -9.83 -2.56
C PRO A 18 2.04 -8.85 -2.31
N VAL A 19 1.67 -7.65 -1.88
CA VAL A 19 2.62 -6.61 -1.46
C VAL A 19 2.96 -6.78 0.02
N THR A 20 4.20 -6.48 0.40
CA THR A 20 4.71 -6.64 1.77
C THR A 20 5.22 -5.33 2.34
N LEU A 21 5.60 -5.33 3.62
CA LEU A 21 6.22 -4.17 4.26
C LEU A 21 7.55 -3.78 3.57
N ASP A 22 8.29 -4.75 3.03
CA ASP A 22 9.55 -4.50 2.30
C ASP A 22 9.30 -3.70 1.01
N ASP A 23 8.12 -3.85 0.40
CA ASP A 23 7.73 -3.04 -0.75
C ASP A 23 7.56 -1.56 -0.36
N VAL A 24 7.16 -1.27 0.87
CA VAL A 24 7.12 0.10 1.41
C VAL A 24 8.54 0.66 1.53
N GLU A 25 9.53 -0.13 1.97
CA GLU A 25 10.93 0.33 2.07
C GLU A 25 11.47 0.81 0.72
N SER A 26 11.09 0.13 -0.37
CA SER A 26 11.48 0.49 -1.73
C SER A 26 10.93 1.85 -2.19
N LEU A 27 9.81 2.29 -1.60
CA LEU A 27 9.15 3.56 -1.92
C LEU A 27 9.54 4.68 -0.96
N ASP A 28 9.52 4.38 0.34
CA ASP A 28 9.76 5.34 1.42
C ASP A 28 10.33 4.63 2.66
N LYS A 29 11.65 4.79 2.86
CA LYS A 29 12.37 4.23 4.00
C LYS A 29 11.93 4.80 5.35
N THR A 30 11.45 6.04 5.37
CA THR A 30 11.02 6.71 6.61
C THR A 30 9.68 6.13 7.07
N ILE A 31 8.74 5.94 6.15
CA ILE A 31 7.47 5.28 6.45
C ILE A 31 7.72 3.83 6.86
N TYR A 32 8.55 3.09 6.13
CA TYR A 32 8.95 1.73 6.49
C TYR A 32 9.49 1.66 7.92
N SER A 33 10.44 2.53 8.27
CA SER A 33 11.02 2.57 9.62
C SER A 33 9.97 2.86 10.70
N SER A 34 8.99 3.72 10.38
CA SER A 34 7.91 4.06 11.31
C SER A 34 6.96 2.87 11.54
N LEU A 35 6.57 2.15 10.47
CA LEU A 35 5.74 0.95 10.58
C LEU A 35 6.49 -0.20 11.26
N ARG A 36 7.79 -0.32 11.00
CA ARG A 36 8.65 -1.28 11.69
C ARG A 36 8.75 -0.98 13.18
N TYR A 37 8.88 0.29 13.54
CA TYR A 37 8.86 0.73 14.93
C TYR A 37 7.54 0.37 15.63
N VAL A 38 6.39 0.53 14.96
CA VAL A 38 5.10 0.10 15.53
C VAL A 38 5.11 -1.39 15.88
N ILE A 39 5.67 -2.25 15.01
CA ILE A 39 5.75 -3.70 15.27
C ILE A 39 6.70 -4.02 16.43
N ASP A 40 7.88 -3.40 16.43
CA ASP A 40 8.99 -3.74 17.33
C ASP A 40 8.87 -3.09 18.71
N ASN A 41 8.03 -2.07 18.86
CA ASN A 41 7.82 -1.37 20.13
C ASN A 41 6.79 -2.10 21.00
N ASP A 42 7.10 -2.22 22.30
CA ASP A 42 6.15 -2.66 23.33
C ASP A 42 5.33 -1.47 23.85
N ASN A 43 4.07 -1.70 24.22
CA ASN A 43 3.08 -0.68 24.56
C ASN A 43 2.69 0.19 23.36
N ALA A 44 2.29 -0.45 22.25
CA ALA A 44 1.84 0.27 21.06
C ALA A 44 0.68 1.25 21.31
N GLU A 45 -0.05 1.12 22.42
CA GLU A 45 -1.09 2.06 22.87
C GLU A 45 -0.53 3.48 23.10
N ASP A 46 0.72 3.60 23.56
CA ASP A 46 1.37 4.89 23.83
C ASP A 46 1.63 5.70 22.55
N LEU A 47 1.60 5.03 21.39
CA LEU A 47 1.76 5.68 20.08
C LEU A 47 0.51 6.47 19.67
N CYS A 48 -0.60 6.34 20.40
CA CYS A 48 -1.87 7.01 20.13
C CYS A 48 -2.36 6.82 18.68
N LEU A 49 -2.07 5.65 18.10
CA LEU A 49 -2.52 5.30 16.75
C LEU A 49 -3.92 4.69 16.79
N THR A 50 -4.67 4.89 15.73
CA THR A 50 -5.97 4.26 15.49
C THR A 50 -5.94 3.52 14.15
N PHE A 51 -6.97 2.73 13.83
CA PHE A 51 -7.08 2.06 12.53
C PHE A 51 -7.56 3.03 11.42
N SER A 52 -6.91 4.18 11.30
CA SER A 52 -7.15 5.17 10.26
C SER A 52 -5.84 5.59 9.59
N ALA A 53 -5.95 6.20 8.42
CA ALA A 53 -4.85 6.77 7.66
C ALA A 53 -5.12 8.24 7.34
N THR A 54 -4.10 9.07 7.50
CA THR A 54 -4.14 10.47 7.11
C THR A 54 -3.73 10.62 5.65
N GLU A 55 -4.62 11.15 4.81
CA GLU A 55 -4.39 11.38 3.39
C GLU A 55 -4.50 12.87 3.04
N ARG A 56 -3.65 13.33 2.11
CA ARG A 56 -3.72 14.69 1.59
C ARG A 56 -4.46 14.69 0.26
N GLU A 57 -5.65 15.26 0.26
CA GLU A 57 -6.44 15.51 -0.96
C GLU A 57 -6.32 16.99 -1.36
N GLY A 58 -5.40 17.27 -2.28
CA GLY A 58 -5.08 18.64 -2.69
C GLY A 58 -4.56 19.48 -1.52
N THR A 59 -5.32 20.49 -1.12
CA THR A 59 -5.00 21.35 0.04
C THR A 59 -5.52 20.79 1.36
N SER A 60 -6.46 19.85 1.32
CA SER A 60 -7.12 19.30 2.50
C SER A 60 -6.38 18.08 3.03
N VAL A 61 -6.55 17.83 4.33
CA VAL A 61 -6.12 16.60 4.99
C VAL A 61 -7.37 15.89 5.45
N VAL A 62 -7.52 14.63 5.03
CA VAL A 62 -8.66 13.78 5.35
C VAL A 62 -8.18 12.54 6.10
N GLU A 63 -9.07 11.97 6.89
CA GLU A 63 -8.82 10.76 7.66
C GLU A 63 -9.72 9.63 7.13
N VAL A 64 -9.07 8.57 6.67
CA VAL A 64 -9.72 7.41 6.05
C VAL A 64 -9.63 6.24 7.02
N ASP A 65 -10.75 5.59 7.31
CA ASP A 65 -10.74 4.41 8.16
C ASP A 65 -10.19 3.19 7.40
N LEU A 66 -9.22 2.48 7.99
CA LEU A 66 -8.64 1.25 7.42
C LEU A 66 -9.53 0.02 7.65
N ILE A 67 -10.42 0.10 8.64
CA ILE A 67 -11.49 -0.86 8.94
C ILE A 67 -12.76 -0.07 9.27
N GLU A 68 -13.91 -0.72 9.33
CA GLU A 68 -15.14 -0.06 9.76
C GLU A 68 -14.97 0.58 11.15
N HIS A 69 -15.27 1.88 11.26
CA HIS A 69 -15.05 2.70 12.47
C HIS A 69 -13.60 2.70 12.98
N GLY A 70 -12.62 2.55 12.08
CA GLY A 70 -11.22 2.40 12.43
C GLY A 70 -10.61 3.55 13.24
N ARG A 71 -11.03 4.80 13.01
CA ARG A 71 -10.62 5.96 13.82
C ARG A 71 -10.98 5.86 15.31
N ASP A 72 -11.99 5.06 15.64
CA ASP A 72 -12.43 4.85 17.03
C ASP A 72 -11.78 3.61 17.67
N ILE A 73 -10.96 2.87 16.91
CA ILE A 73 -10.31 1.64 17.36
C ILE A 73 -8.82 1.92 17.55
N ALA A 74 -8.36 1.86 18.79
CA ALA A 74 -6.95 2.09 19.12
C ALA A 74 -6.06 0.92 18.66
N VAL A 75 -4.84 1.26 18.26
CA VAL A 75 -3.77 0.28 18.04
C VAL A 75 -3.20 -0.12 19.41
N THR A 76 -3.07 -1.41 19.62
CA THR A 76 -2.63 -2.08 20.85
C THR A 76 -1.57 -3.12 20.49
N ASP A 77 -0.83 -3.62 21.47
CA ASP A 77 0.12 -4.71 21.22
C ASP A 77 -0.54 -5.97 20.64
N ALA A 78 -1.81 -6.21 20.96
CA ALA A 78 -2.57 -7.34 20.45
C ALA A 78 -2.96 -7.22 18.97
N ASN A 79 -3.04 -5.99 18.44
CA ASN A 79 -3.57 -5.73 17.09
C ASN A 79 -2.60 -4.95 16.16
N LYS A 80 -1.43 -4.52 16.64
CA LYS A 80 -0.44 -3.74 15.88
C LYS A 80 0.01 -4.37 14.57
N HIS A 81 0.13 -5.70 14.53
CA HIS A 81 0.44 -6.42 13.29
C HIS A 81 -0.64 -6.24 12.21
N LYS A 82 -1.92 -6.26 12.63
CA LYS A 82 -3.03 -6.05 11.70
C LYS A 82 -3.08 -4.60 11.21
N TYR A 83 -2.82 -3.65 12.10
CA TYR A 83 -2.70 -2.25 11.71
C TYR A 83 -1.61 -2.05 10.63
N VAL A 84 -0.41 -2.61 10.83
CA VAL A 84 0.68 -2.46 9.85
C VAL A 84 0.38 -3.18 8.54
N GLU A 85 -0.26 -4.35 8.57
CA GLU A 85 -0.74 -5.03 7.35
C GLU A 85 -1.70 -4.14 6.54
N LEU A 86 -2.70 -3.55 7.20
CA LEU A 86 -3.71 -2.70 6.56
C LEU A 86 -3.10 -1.37 6.07
N MET A 87 -2.24 -0.74 6.86
CA MET A 87 -1.56 0.48 6.46
C MET A 87 -0.62 0.24 5.26
N THR A 88 0.08 -0.90 5.24
CA THR A 88 0.90 -1.31 4.09
C THR A 88 0.05 -1.46 2.84
N ARG A 89 -1.07 -2.19 2.93
CA ARG A 89 -2.01 -2.35 1.82
C ARG A 89 -2.58 -1.00 1.35
N TRP A 90 -2.95 -0.12 2.28
CA TRP A 90 -3.45 1.22 1.96
C TRP A 90 -2.44 2.05 1.18
N LEU A 91 -1.19 2.10 1.66
CA LEU A 91 -0.10 2.87 1.05
C LEU A 91 0.28 2.38 -0.35
N LEU A 92 0.23 1.07 -0.57
CA LEU A 92 0.71 0.45 -1.81
C LEU A 92 -0.40 0.27 -2.84
N PHE A 93 -1.66 0.10 -2.42
CA PHE A 93 -2.75 -0.28 -3.29
C PHE A 93 -3.99 0.58 -3.12
N ASP A 94 -4.66 0.53 -1.96
CA ASP A 94 -6.04 1.03 -1.86
C ASP A 94 -6.14 2.54 -2.15
N ARG A 95 -5.16 3.35 -1.73
CA ARG A 95 -5.18 4.82 -1.98
C ARG A 95 -5.01 5.22 -3.46
N VAL A 96 -4.52 4.31 -4.31
CA VAL A 96 -4.31 4.54 -5.75
C VAL A 96 -5.12 3.58 -6.63
N HIS A 97 -6.07 2.85 -6.05
CA HIS A 97 -6.76 1.75 -6.75
C HIS A 97 -7.51 2.23 -8.00
N VAL A 98 -8.06 3.45 -7.99
CA VAL A 98 -8.78 4.03 -9.14
C VAL A 98 -7.81 4.24 -10.30
N GLN A 99 -6.67 4.89 -10.04
CA GLN A 99 -5.66 5.19 -11.03
C GLN A 99 -5.03 3.90 -11.58
N LEU A 100 -4.76 2.94 -10.70
CA LEU A 100 -4.25 1.62 -11.09
C LEU A 100 -5.22 0.89 -12.01
N LYS A 101 -6.52 0.88 -11.66
CA LYS A 101 -7.55 0.25 -12.47
C LYS A 101 -7.63 0.86 -13.87
N GLU A 102 -7.68 2.18 -13.98
CA GLU A 102 -7.75 2.85 -15.29
C GLU A 102 -6.50 2.61 -16.12
N MET A 103 -5.33 2.57 -15.49
CA MET A 103 -4.08 2.22 -16.17
C MET A 103 -4.08 0.78 -16.70
N ILE A 104 -4.60 -0.18 -15.92
CA ILE A 104 -4.75 -1.58 -16.33
C ILE A 104 -5.72 -1.69 -17.52
N LEU A 105 -6.87 -1.02 -17.44
CA LEU A 105 -7.86 -1.03 -18.51
C LEU A 105 -7.25 -0.46 -19.81
N GLY A 106 -6.57 0.68 -19.73
CA GLY A 106 -5.88 1.26 -20.89
C GLY A 106 -4.77 0.36 -21.45
N LEU A 107 -4.07 -0.39 -20.61
CA LEU A 107 -3.09 -1.39 -21.06
C LEU A 107 -3.78 -2.52 -21.83
N TYR A 108 -4.89 -3.05 -21.31
CA TYR A 108 -5.63 -4.14 -21.93
C TYR A 108 -6.33 -3.77 -23.24
N GLU A 109 -6.61 -2.49 -23.49
CA GLU A 109 -7.08 -2.01 -24.80
C GLU A 109 -6.03 -2.19 -25.91
N ILE A 110 -4.74 -2.22 -25.55
CA ILE A 110 -3.63 -2.30 -26.51
C ILE A 110 -2.99 -3.69 -26.51
N VAL A 111 -2.85 -4.30 -25.33
CA VAL A 111 -2.16 -5.58 -25.12
C VAL A 111 -3.15 -6.58 -24.52
N PRO A 112 -3.51 -7.65 -25.25
CA PRO A 112 -4.36 -8.72 -24.73
C PRO A 112 -3.81 -9.28 -23.41
N PRO A 113 -4.64 -9.42 -22.35
CA PRO A 113 -4.21 -9.90 -21.04
C PRO A 113 -3.47 -11.23 -21.08
N GLU A 114 -3.80 -12.10 -22.04
CA GLU A 114 -3.22 -13.43 -22.21
C GLU A 114 -1.72 -13.39 -22.51
N LEU A 115 -1.24 -12.29 -23.11
CA LEU A 115 0.17 -12.09 -23.42
C LEU A 115 0.99 -11.65 -22.20
N LEU A 116 0.34 -11.22 -21.12
CA LEU A 116 1.00 -10.75 -19.89
C LEU A 116 1.16 -11.86 -18.84
N ILE A 117 0.41 -12.95 -18.98
CA ILE A 117 0.45 -14.14 -18.10
C ILE A 117 1.86 -14.75 -17.94
N PRO A 118 2.74 -14.80 -18.98
CA PRO A 118 4.04 -15.46 -18.86
C PRO A 118 5.10 -14.68 -18.07
N PHE A 119 4.91 -13.38 -17.84
CA PHE A 119 5.95 -12.50 -17.28
C PHE A 119 5.93 -12.50 -15.76
N ASP A 120 7.11 -12.57 -15.13
CA ASP A 120 7.25 -12.33 -13.70
C ASP A 120 7.42 -10.81 -13.38
N HIS A 121 7.30 -10.41 -12.11
CA HIS A 121 7.41 -9.00 -11.68
C HIS A 121 8.83 -8.39 -11.80
N LYS A 122 9.83 -9.18 -12.21
CA LYS A 122 11.22 -8.78 -12.46
C LYS A 122 11.54 -8.71 -13.95
N GLU A 123 10.73 -9.31 -14.81
CA GLU A 123 10.90 -9.36 -16.26
C GLU A 123 10.15 -8.22 -17.01
N VAL A 124 9.29 -7.46 -16.31
CA VAL A 124 8.54 -6.30 -16.87
C VAL A 124 9.26 -4.97 -16.64
#